data_AF-A0A314ZGP5-F1
#
_entry.id   AF-A0A314ZGP5-F1
#
_cell.length_a   1.000
_cell.length_b   1.000
_cell.length_c   1.000
_cell.angle_alpha   90.00
_cell.angle_beta   90.00
_cell.angle_gamma   90.00
#
_symmetry.space_group_name_H-M   'P 1'
#
loop_
_entity.id
_entity.type
_entity.pdbx_description
1 polymer ?
#
loop_
_entity_poly.entity_id
_entity_poly.type
_entity_poly.pdbx_seq_one_letter_code
_entity_poly.pdbx_strand_id
1 'polypeptide(L)'
;MGWNHPHISLEQLLNLIKGFVDILLLLSGYQSSGRLAHWDSHNIKKAFQWGLFFEKVLGSFGCSDDYVGSMHELDAALSEMTSAASLPKGLVHLSSATLTTARRFVLEHLIHTLPLRDAHLRALLMATVEMDLEELSETEHDILNAYFNKLKLQNTTLQRSIAPATKIENCAGDGFTKYVVQELLKRWSKVSLISAVEAGLDVLSQSVRHNSWSEFDDSLLKEQLKHENAPEIVEWLVGYLTWNRWKSKNVSYFS
;
A
#
# COMPACT_ATOMS: atom_id res chain seq x y z
N MET A 1 21.59 30.10 -12.82
CA MET A 1 20.82 28.96 -13.36
C MET A 1 21.73 27.75 -13.23
N GLY A 2 21.41 26.81 -12.35
CA GLY A 2 22.16 25.57 -12.12
C GLY A 2 21.58 24.37 -12.87
N TRP A 3 20.43 24.56 -13.54
CA TRP A 3 19.83 23.57 -14.42
C TRP A 3 20.70 23.32 -15.65
N ASN A 4 21.12 22.07 -15.79
CA ASN A 4 21.94 21.58 -16.87
C ASN A 4 21.38 20.21 -17.25
N HIS A 5 20.52 20.13 -18.27
CA HIS A 5 20.12 18.86 -18.85
C HIS A 5 19.98 19.04 -20.37
N PRO A 6 20.59 18.16 -21.19
CA PRO A 6 20.76 18.39 -22.62
C PRO A 6 19.44 18.37 -23.42
N HIS A 7 18.40 17.73 -22.89
CA HIS A 7 17.17 17.43 -23.66
C HIS A 7 15.87 17.92 -23.02
N ILE A 8 15.90 18.42 -21.79
CA ILE A 8 14.67 18.85 -21.09
C ILE A 8 14.97 20.10 -20.28
N SER A 9 14.12 21.13 -20.42
CA SER A 9 14.18 22.28 -19.53
C SER A 9 13.54 21.97 -18.18
N LEU A 10 13.93 22.70 -17.13
CA LEU A 10 13.30 22.57 -15.82
C LEU A 10 11.79 22.79 -15.89
N GLU A 11 11.35 23.80 -16.65
CA GLU A 11 9.92 24.11 -16.83
C GLU A 11 9.16 22.95 -17.50
N GLN A 12 9.72 22.35 -18.55
CA GLN A 12 9.14 21.19 -19.21
C GLN A 12 9.03 20.00 -18.25
N LEU A 13 10.08 19.75 -17.46
CA LEU A 13 10.09 18.67 -16.48
C LEU A 13 9.02 18.91 -15.40
N LEU A 14 8.88 20.13 -14.88
CA LEU A 14 7.85 20.47 -13.89
C LEU A 14 6.43 20.28 -14.45
N ASN A 15 6.19 20.62 -15.72
CA ASN A 15 4.90 20.37 -16.36
C ASN A 15 4.58 18.88 -16.50
N LEU A 16 5.58 18.05 -16.80
CA LEU A 16 5.43 16.60 -16.79
C LEU A 16 5.15 16.08 -15.36
N ILE A 17 5.85 16.60 -14.36
CA ILE A 17 5.63 16.20 -12.96
C ILE A 17 4.20 16.54 -12.51
N LYS A 18 3.65 17.69 -12.92
CA LYS A 18 2.23 18.02 -12.66
C LYS A 18 1.28 16.98 -13.26
N GLY A 19 1.49 16.59 -14.52
CA GLY A 19 0.70 15.53 -15.14
C GLY A 19 0.85 14.18 -14.42
N PHE A 20 2.04 13.87 -13.90
CA PHE A 20 2.26 12.68 -13.10
C PHE A 20 1.57 12.73 -11.73
N VAL A 21 1.56 13.90 -11.09
CA VAL A 21 0.78 14.14 -9.88
C VAL A 21 -0.69 13.82 -10.14
N ASP A 22 -1.27 14.27 -11.25
CA ASP A 22 -2.66 13.95 -11.59
C ASP A 22 -2.91 12.44 -11.71
N ILE A 23 -1.94 11.69 -12.26
CA ILE A 23 -1.98 10.22 -12.28
C ILE A 23 -1.93 9.66 -10.87
N LEU A 24 -1.03 10.14 -10.00
CA LEU A 24 -0.95 9.72 -8.59
C LEU A 24 -2.24 10.03 -7.82
N LEU A 25 -2.90 11.15 -8.13
CA LEU A 25 -4.21 11.48 -7.56
C LEU A 25 -5.26 10.44 -7.97
N LEU A 26 -5.32 10.06 -9.24
CA LEU A 26 -6.25 9.02 -9.70
C LEU A 26 -5.92 7.64 -9.10
N LEU A 27 -4.64 7.38 -8.82
CA LEU A 27 -4.19 6.18 -8.15
C LEU A 27 -4.64 6.10 -6.68
N SER A 28 -5.09 7.21 -6.09
CA SER A 28 -5.77 7.20 -4.79
C SER A 28 -7.11 6.44 -4.82
N GLY A 29 -7.57 6.05 -6.01
CA GLY A 29 -8.71 5.16 -6.20
C GLY A 29 -10.00 5.86 -6.61
N TYR A 30 -10.04 7.19 -6.58
CA TYR A 30 -11.21 7.99 -6.93
C TYR A 30 -10.88 9.08 -7.94
N GLN A 31 -11.83 9.34 -8.84
CA GLN A 31 -11.82 10.50 -9.73
C GLN A 31 -12.42 11.72 -9.02
N SER A 32 -12.23 12.90 -9.58
CA SER A 32 -12.84 14.15 -9.09
C SER A 32 -14.38 14.09 -9.01
N SER A 33 -15.01 13.21 -9.80
CA SER A 33 -16.46 12.93 -9.75
C SER A 33 -16.91 12.09 -8.54
N GLY A 34 -15.99 11.63 -7.69
CA GLY A 34 -16.26 10.70 -6.59
C GLY A 34 -16.47 9.24 -7.04
N ARG A 35 -16.40 8.95 -8.35
CA ARG A 35 -16.43 7.59 -8.87
C ARG A 35 -15.07 6.92 -8.67
N LEU A 36 -15.10 5.58 -8.57
CA LEU A 36 -13.87 4.80 -8.56
C LEU A 36 -13.09 5.05 -9.86
N ALA A 37 -11.80 5.33 -9.72
CA ALA A 37 -10.89 5.41 -10.85
C ALA A 37 -10.85 4.05 -11.56
N HIS A 38 -11.05 4.08 -12.87
CA HIS A 38 -10.99 2.88 -13.70
C HIS A 38 -9.54 2.64 -14.14
N TRP A 39 -9.01 1.48 -13.75
CA TRP A 39 -7.65 1.05 -14.06
C TRP A 39 -7.71 -0.27 -14.85
N ASP A 40 -7.73 -0.15 -16.17
CA ASP A 40 -7.51 -1.27 -17.09
C ASP A 40 -6.00 -1.50 -17.33
N SER A 41 -5.65 -2.57 -18.05
CA SER A 41 -4.24 -2.87 -18.32
C SER A 41 -3.54 -1.71 -19.03
N HIS A 42 -4.20 -1.07 -19.99
CA HIS A 42 -3.66 0.04 -20.75
C HIS A 42 -3.30 1.26 -19.89
N ASN A 43 -4.21 1.70 -19.03
CA ASN A 43 -3.96 2.86 -18.15
C ASN A 43 -2.93 2.54 -17.07
N ILE A 44 -2.91 1.29 -16.57
CA ILE A 44 -1.85 0.83 -15.66
C ILE A 44 -0.48 0.90 -16.36
N LYS A 45 -0.36 0.41 -17.59
CA LYS A 45 0.89 0.50 -18.37
C LYS A 45 1.35 1.93 -18.53
N LYS A 46 0.44 2.83 -18.88
CA LYS A 46 0.75 4.27 -18.98
C LYS A 46 1.30 4.81 -17.66
N ALA A 47 0.62 4.56 -16.54
CA ALA A 47 1.08 5.02 -15.23
C ALA A 47 2.50 4.52 -14.91
N PHE A 48 2.80 3.26 -15.25
CA PHE A 48 4.14 2.71 -15.11
C PHE A 48 5.18 3.34 -16.05
N GLN A 49 4.81 3.60 -17.31
CA GLN A 49 5.70 4.27 -18.27
C GLN A 49 6.04 5.68 -17.83
N TRP A 50 5.10 6.41 -17.23
CA TRP A 50 5.38 7.69 -16.57
C TRP A 50 6.40 7.53 -15.44
N GLY A 51 6.22 6.53 -14.57
CA GLY A 51 7.20 6.22 -13.52
C GLY A 51 8.58 5.88 -14.09
N LEU A 52 8.65 5.03 -15.11
CA LEU A 52 9.89 4.66 -15.80
C LEU A 52 10.59 5.88 -16.41
N PHE A 53 9.83 6.77 -17.02
CA PHE A 53 10.35 8.00 -17.60
C PHE A 53 11.08 8.84 -16.56
N PHE A 54 10.48 9.12 -15.40
CA PHE A 54 11.15 9.91 -14.36
C PHE A 54 12.37 9.20 -13.78
N GLU A 55 12.29 7.88 -13.56
CA GLU A 55 13.44 7.12 -13.09
C GLU A 55 14.61 7.16 -14.08
N LYS A 56 14.35 7.06 -15.38
CA LYS A 56 15.39 7.18 -16.42
C LYS A 56 15.97 8.58 -16.51
N VAL A 57 15.10 9.60 -16.55
CA VAL A 57 15.51 11.01 -16.62
C VAL A 57 16.34 11.35 -15.40
N LEU A 58 15.82 11.15 -14.19
CA LEU A 58 16.51 11.51 -12.94
C LEU A 58 17.70 10.60 -12.62
N GLY A 59 17.63 9.32 -13.02
CA GLY A 59 18.76 8.40 -12.91
C GLY A 59 19.99 8.88 -13.68
N SER A 60 19.80 9.57 -14.81
CA SER A 60 20.92 10.15 -15.57
C SER A 60 21.66 11.26 -14.82
N PHE A 61 20.98 11.98 -13.92
CA PHE A 61 21.59 13.02 -13.09
C PHE A 61 22.40 12.44 -11.93
N GLY A 62 22.05 11.25 -11.44
CA GLY A 62 22.79 10.57 -10.36
C GLY A 62 24.15 10.00 -10.79
N CYS A 63 24.48 10.02 -12.09
CA CYS A 63 25.71 9.44 -12.63
C CYS A 63 26.85 10.43 -12.85
N SER A 64 26.63 11.75 -12.66
CA SER A 64 27.68 12.76 -12.77
C SER A 64 27.54 13.85 -11.70
N ASP A 65 28.67 14.28 -11.14
CA ASP A 65 28.75 15.38 -10.19
C ASP A 65 28.29 16.72 -10.80
N ASP A 66 28.30 16.83 -12.14
CA ASP A 66 27.88 18.02 -12.89
C ASP A 66 26.39 18.38 -12.69
N TYR A 67 25.59 17.42 -12.22
CA TYR A 67 24.14 17.52 -12.12
C TYR A 67 23.63 17.75 -10.69
N VAL A 68 24.53 17.81 -9.70
CA VAL A 68 24.16 18.06 -8.29
C VAL A 68 23.41 19.39 -8.15
N GLY A 69 23.87 20.44 -8.84
CA GLY A 69 23.19 21.73 -8.87
C GLY A 69 21.78 21.66 -9.47
N SER A 70 21.59 20.84 -10.51
CA SER A 70 20.29 20.65 -11.16
C SER A 70 19.31 19.87 -10.28
N MET A 71 19.78 18.87 -9.53
CA MET A 71 18.96 18.13 -8.55
C MET A 71 18.49 19.05 -7.43
N HIS A 72 19.39 19.89 -6.88
CA HIS A 72 19.01 20.87 -5.87
C HIS A 72 18.01 21.91 -6.38
N GLU A 73 18.19 22.38 -7.62
CA GLU A 73 17.25 23.32 -8.25
C GLU A 73 15.87 22.66 -8.48
N LEU A 74 15.84 21.39 -8.89
CA LEU A 74 14.61 20.62 -9.01
C LEU A 74 13.90 20.45 -7.67
N ASP A 75 14.61 20.06 -6.62
CA ASP A 75 14.02 19.89 -5.29
C ASP A 75 13.48 21.19 -4.70
N ALA A 76 14.17 22.32 -4.96
CA ALA A 76 13.67 23.64 -4.59
C ALA A 76 12.36 23.97 -5.33
N ALA A 77 12.31 23.75 -6.64
CA ALA A 77 11.11 23.98 -7.44
C ALA A 77 9.95 23.05 -7.06
N LEU A 78 10.25 21.79 -6.72
CA LEU A 78 9.27 20.83 -6.21
C LEU A 78 8.71 21.27 -4.86
N SER A 79 9.56 21.74 -3.94
CA SER A 79 9.14 22.26 -2.64
C SER A 79 8.23 23.49 -2.79
N GLU A 80 8.57 24.41 -3.69
CA GLU A 80 7.71 25.56 -4.01
C GLU A 80 6.36 25.09 -4.57
N MET A 81 6.38 24.14 -5.51
CA MET A 81 5.16 23.58 -6.11
C MET A 81 4.28 22.87 -5.08
N THR A 82 4.86 22.07 -4.17
CA THR A 82 4.11 21.32 -3.14
C THR A 82 3.61 22.19 -2.00
N SER A 83 4.23 23.35 -1.78
CA SER A 83 3.75 24.34 -0.82
C SER A 83 2.46 25.05 -1.25
N ALA A 84 2.12 25.01 -2.55
CA ALA A 84 0.85 25.53 -3.04
C ALA A 84 -0.32 24.72 -2.49
N ALA A 85 -1.31 25.40 -1.92
CA ALA A 85 -2.43 24.84 -1.14
C ALA A 85 -3.34 23.81 -1.88
N SER A 86 -3.05 23.48 -3.14
CA SER A 86 -3.84 22.59 -3.99
C SER A 86 -3.38 21.13 -4.01
N LEU A 87 -2.24 20.79 -3.40
CA LEU A 87 -1.70 19.42 -3.40
C LEU A 87 -2.16 18.61 -2.16
N PRO A 88 -2.57 17.33 -2.32
CA PRO A 88 -2.91 16.50 -1.19
C PRO A 88 -1.71 16.26 -0.29
N LYS A 89 -1.99 16.11 1.01
CA LYS A 89 -0.98 15.89 2.05
C LYS A 89 -0.02 14.71 1.76
N GLY A 90 -0.49 13.70 1.03
CA GLY A 90 0.32 12.53 0.64
C GLY A 90 1.44 12.85 -0.37
N LEU A 91 1.40 14.02 -1.02
CA LEU A 91 2.40 14.46 -2.01
C LEU A 91 3.27 15.61 -1.52
N VAL A 92 3.12 16.03 -0.26
CA VAL A 92 3.92 17.11 0.35
C VAL A 92 5.41 16.78 0.37
N HIS A 93 5.76 15.49 0.40
CA HIS A 93 7.15 15.01 0.41
C HIS A 93 7.66 14.62 -0.99
N LEU A 94 6.98 15.05 -2.07
CA LEU A 94 7.45 14.80 -3.42
C LEU A 94 8.79 15.50 -3.66
N SER A 95 9.81 14.71 -3.96
CA SER A 95 11.19 15.16 -4.22
C SER A 95 11.79 14.43 -5.41
N SER A 96 12.95 14.87 -5.86
CA SER A 96 13.81 14.17 -6.83
C SER A 96 14.05 12.72 -6.39
N ALA A 97 14.33 12.49 -5.10
CA ALA A 97 14.51 11.15 -4.52
C ALA A 97 13.22 10.29 -4.55
N THR A 98 12.06 10.92 -4.44
CA THR A 98 10.77 10.22 -4.62
C THR A 98 10.61 9.80 -6.08
N LEU A 99 10.89 10.72 -7.01
CA LEU A 99 10.71 10.52 -8.44
C LEU A 99 11.73 9.54 -9.05
N THR A 100 12.95 9.41 -8.48
CA THR A 100 13.91 8.35 -8.84
C THR A 100 13.43 6.95 -8.47
N THR A 101 12.29 6.85 -7.76
CA THR A 101 11.63 5.58 -7.45
C THR A 101 10.14 5.58 -7.82
N ALA A 102 9.77 6.38 -8.82
CA ALA A 102 8.38 6.63 -9.21
C ALA A 102 7.58 5.36 -9.56
N ARG A 103 8.19 4.32 -10.15
CA ARG A 103 7.47 3.07 -10.45
C ARG A 103 7.01 2.37 -9.17
N ARG A 104 7.83 2.40 -8.12
CA ARG A 104 7.46 1.86 -6.81
C ARG A 104 6.26 2.62 -6.23
N PHE A 105 6.28 3.94 -6.36
CA PHE A 105 5.17 4.81 -5.91
C PHE A 105 3.86 4.46 -6.63
N VAL A 106 3.88 4.33 -7.95
CA VAL A 106 2.71 3.93 -8.76
C VAL A 106 2.18 2.59 -8.29
N LEU A 107 3.06 1.60 -8.14
CA LEU A 107 2.68 0.26 -7.76
C LEU A 107 2.14 0.18 -6.33
N GLU A 108 2.75 0.91 -5.40
CA GLU A 108 2.27 0.98 -4.03
C GLU A 108 0.83 1.51 -3.99
N HIS A 109 0.51 2.54 -4.76
CA HIS A 109 -0.84 3.08 -4.81
C HIS A 109 -1.82 2.14 -5.54
N LEU A 110 -1.40 1.49 -6.64
CA LEU A 110 -2.22 0.50 -7.35
C LEU A 110 -2.57 -0.71 -6.48
N ILE A 111 -1.66 -1.12 -5.60
CA ILE A 111 -1.81 -2.33 -4.78
C ILE A 111 -2.40 -2.01 -3.42
N HIS A 112 -2.05 -0.93 -2.73
CA HIS A 112 -2.40 -0.78 -1.32
C HIS A 112 -3.55 0.19 -1.05
N THR A 113 -3.93 1.05 -1.98
CA THR A 113 -4.92 2.10 -1.69
C THR A 113 -6.35 1.60 -1.56
N LEU A 114 -6.75 0.62 -2.38
CA LEU A 114 -8.10 0.05 -2.38
C LEU A 114 -8.05 -1.47 -2.23
N PRO A 115 -9.15 -2.12 -1.80
CA PRO A 115 -9.32 -3.56 -1.92
C PRO A 115 -9.04 -4.04 -3.35
N LEU A 116 -8.09 -4.99 -3.50
CA LEU A 116 -7.74 -5.56 -4.79
C LEU A 116 -8.90 -6.44 -5.25
N ARG A 117 -9.67 -5.93 -6.21
CA ARG A 117 -10.72 -6.69 -6.89
C ARG A 117 -10.10 -7.54 -8.00
N ASP A 118 -10.72 -8.67 -8.32
CA ASP A 118 -10.26 -9.58 -9.37
C ASP A 118 -9.99 -8.89 -10.71
N ALA A 119 -10.88 -7.97 -11.12
CA ALA A 119 -10.71 -7.23 -12.36
C ALA A 119 -9.45 -6.35 -12.33
N HIS A 120 -9.17 -5.69 -11.21
CA HIS A 120 -7.98 -4.84 -11.03
C HIS A 120 -6.71 -5.67 -10.96
N LEU A 121 -6.74 -6.80 -10.24
CA LEU A 121 -5.61 -7.72 -10.17
C LEU A 121 -5.28 -8.29 -11.56
N ARG A 122 -6.30 -8.69 -12.33
CA ARG A 122 -6.13 -9.17 -13.72
C ARG A 122 -5.54 -8.08 -14.61
N ALA A 123 -6.06 -6.85 -14.52
CA ALA A 123 -5.54 -5.71 -15.28
C ALA A 123 -4.07 -5.42 -14.94
N LEU A 124 -3.72 -5.44 -13.66
CA LEU A 124 -2.35 -5.25 -13.19
C LEU A 124 -1.40 -6.34 -13.70
N LEU A 125 -1.77 -7.61 -13.56
CA LEU A 125 -0.97 -8.74 -14.05
C LEU A 125 -0.79 -8.69 -15.57
N MET A 126 -1.86 -8.37 -16.31
CA MET A 126 -1.82 -8.23 -17.76
C MET A 126 -0.87 -7.10 -18.19
N ALA A 127 -1.01 -5.91 -17.60
CA ALA A 127 -0.11 -4.78 -17.84
C ALA A 127 1.36 -5.14 -17.59
N THR A 128 1.61 -5.88 -16.51
CA THR A 128 2.96 -6.30 -16.12
C THR A 128 3.60 -7.23 -17.16
N VAL A 129 2.86 -8.27 -17.56
CA VAL A 129 3.32 -9.21 -18.59
C VAL A 129 3.55 -8.49 -19.91
N GLU A 130 2.60 -7.66 -20.35
CA GLU A 130 2.72 -6.92 -21.60
C GLU A 130 3.97 -6.02 -21.63
N MET A 131 4.24 -5.30 -20.53
CA MET A 131 5.41 -4.43 -20.46
C MET A 131 6.74 -5.20 -20.44
N ASP A 132 6.81 -6.33 -19.73
CA ASP A 132 8.00 -7.19 -19.77
C ASP A 132 8.21 -7.80 -21.18
N LEU A 133 7.14 -8.14 -21.89
CA LEU A 133 7.21 -8.63 -23.27
C LEU A 133 7.63 -7.52 -24.25
N GLU A 134 7.13 -6.30 -24.08
CA GLU A 134 7.54 -5.12 -24.86
C GLU A 134 9.04 -4.85 -24.68
N GLU A 135 9.55 -4.87 -23.44
CA GLU A 135 10.98 -4.72 -23.14
C GLU A 135 11.83 -5.82 -23.80
N LEU A 136 11.38 -7.08 -23.74
CA LEU A 136 12.10 -8.20 -24.34
C LEU A 136 12.05 -8.18 -25.87
N SER A 137 10.97 -7.66 -26.46
CA SER A 137 10.83 -7.58 -27.92
C SER A 137 11.88 -6.70 -28.61
N GLU A 138 12.49 -5.77 -27.86
CA GLU A 138 13.55 -4.91 -28.36
C GLU A 138 14.90 -5.64 -28.53
N THR A 139 15.08 -6.81 -27.88
CA THR A 139 16.40 -7.46 -27.73
C THR A 139 16.41 -8.95 -28.09
N GLU A 140 15.30 -9.66 -27.91
CA GLU A 140 15.21 -11.11 -28.01
C GLU A 140 14.37 -11.56 -29.21
N HIS A 141 14.83 -12.58 -29.94
CA HIS A 141 14.10 -13.15 -31.08
C HIS A 141 13.01 -14.14 -30.65
N ASP A 142 13.17 -14.77 -29.47
CA ASP A 142 12.19 -15.69 -28.87
C ASP A 142 11.71 -15.13 -27.52
N ILE A 143 10.85 -14.13 -27.63
CA ILE A 143 10.37 -13.28 -26.53
C ILE A 143 9.70 -14.12 -25.43
N LEU A 144 8.89 -15.13 -25.81
CA LEU A 144 8.15 -15.94 -24.85
C LEU A 144 9.08 -16.82 -24.02
N ASN A 145 10.03 -17.51 -24.67
CA ASN A 145 10.98 -18.35 -23.94
C ASN A 145 11.91 -17.50 -23.07
N ALA A 146 12.36 -16.34 -23.54
CA ALA A 146 13.12 -15.39 -22.74
C ALA A 146 12.33 -14.94 -21.49
N TYR A 147 11.05 -14.60 -21.66
CA TYR A 147 10.18 -14.22 -20.56
C TYR A 147 9.97 -15.36 -19.54
N PHE A 148 9.70 -16.58 -20.01
CA PHE A 148 9.57 -17.74 -19.11
C PHE A 148 10.85 -18.04 -18.33
N ASN A 149 12.01 -17.87 -18.96
CA ASN A 149 13.30 -18.03 -18.28
C ASN A 149 13.51 -16.93 -17.21
N LYS A 150 13.15 -15.67 -17.51
CA LYS A 150 13.14 -14.55 -16.55
C LYS A 150 12.24 -14.87 -15.34
N LEU A 151 11.03 -15.39 -15.58
CA LEU A 151 10.11 -15.80 -14.51
C LEU A 151 10.65 -16.95 -13.66
N LYS A 152 11.23 -17.98 -14.28
CA LYS A 152 11.84 -19.10 -13.56
C LYS A 152 12.96 -18.62 -12.64
N LEU A 153 13.82 -17.74 -13.14
CA LEU A 153 14.91 -17.16 -12.36
C LEU A 153 14.35 -16.37 -11.16
N GLN A 154 13.37 -15.50 -11.38
CA GLN A 154 12.73 -14.72 -10.31
C GLN A 154 12.09 -15.58 -9.23
N ASN A 155 11.43 -16.69 -9.60
CA ASN A 155 10.82 -17.61 -8.63
C ASN A 155 11.88 -18.22 -7.68
N THR A 156 13.05 -18.61 -8.20
CA THR A 156 14.14 -19.12 -7.35
C THR A 156 14.68 -18.05 -6.39
N THR A 157 14.70 -16.78 -6.80
CA THR A 157 15.11 -15.66 -5.94
C THR A 157 14.06 -15.36 -4.87
N LEU A 158 12.77 -15.41 -5.23
CA LEU A 158 11.65 -15.13 -4.34
C LEU A 158 11.54 -16.14 -3.19
N GLN A 159 11.77 -17.43 -3.48
CA GLN A 159 11.80 -18.48 -2.45
C GLN A 159 12.91 -18.25 -1.41
N ARG A 160 13.98 -17.56 -1.78
CA ARG A 160 15.12 -17.26 -0.89
C ARG A 160 14.89 -16.01 -0.04
N SER A 161 14.04 -15.06 -0.48
CA SER A 161 13.77 -13.78 0.19
C SER A 161 12.57 -13.79 1.15
N ILE A 162 11.93 -14.94 1.37
CA ILE A 162 10.89 -15.12 2.41
C ILE A 162 11.52 -15.19 3.82
N ALA A 163 12.85 -15.27 3.95
CA ALA A 163 13.60 -14.96 5.18
C ALA A 163 13.77 -13.43 5.34
N PRO A 164 13.83 -12.87 6.57
CA PRO A 164 13.48 -11.48 6.84
C PRO A 164 14.24 -10.49 5.95
N ALA A 165 13.48 -9.86 5.05
CA ALA A 165 13.98 -8.98 4.01
C ALA A 165 14.44 -7.63 4.59
N THR A 166 15.75 -7.43 4.71
CA THR A 166 16.34 -6.14 5.09
C THR A 166 17.40 -5.61 4.12
N LYS A 167 17.58 -6.20 2.92
CA LYS A 167 18.50 -5.61 1.93
C LYS A 167 17.86 -5.47 0.56
N ILE A 168 17.50 -4.23 0.27
CA ILE A 168 17.15 -3.72 -1.06
C ILE A 168 18.48 -3.56 -1.80
N GLU A 169 18.78 -4.49 -2.70
CA GLU A 169 19.87 -4.33 -3.65
C GLU A 169 19.30 -3.62 -4.89
N ASN A 170 19.60 -2.33 -4.99
CA ASN A 170 19.36 -1.52 -6.19
C ASN A 170 20.42 -1.87 -7.22
N CYS A 171 20.04 -2.54 -8.30
CA CYS A 171 20.77 -2.47 -9.55
C CYS A 171 19.76 -2.44 -10.71
N ALA A 172 19.92 -1.44 -11.57
CA ALA A 172 19.14 -1.24 -12.78
C ALA A 172 19.08 -2.53 -13.60
N GLY A 173 17.88 -2.94 -14.01
CA GLY A 173 17.64 -4.17 -14.80
C GLY A 173 16.63 -5.16 -14.22
N ASP A 174 15.93 -4.81 -13.14
CA ASP A 174 14.86 -5.65 -12.59
C ASP A 174 13.53 -5.42 -13.34
N GLY A 175 13.08 -6.46 -14.05
CA GLY A 175 11.81 -6.44 -14.81
C GLY A 175 10.58 -6.12 -13.95
N PHE A 176 9.53 -5.63 -14.61
CA PHE A 176 8.32 -5.14 -13.96
C PHE A 176 7.62 -6.20 -13.12
N THR A 177 7.64 -7.47 -13.56
CA THR A 177 7.13 -8.60 -12.79
C THR A 177 7.74 -8.68 -11.39
N LYS A 178 9.04 -8.42 -11.24
CA LYS A 178 9.70 -8.50 -9.92
C LYS A 178 9.09 -7.51 -8.94
N TYR A 179 8.91 -6.26 -9.38
CA TYR A 179 8.31 -5.20 -8.56
C TYR A 179 6.88 -5.56 -8.15
N VAL A 180 6.06 -5.96 -9.13
CA VAL A 180 4.64 -6.29 -8.90
C VAL A 180 4.49 -7.47 -7.94
N VAL A 181 5.27 -8.53 -8.13
CA VAL A 181 5.25 -9.70 -7.24
C VAL A 181 5.67 -9.32 -5.83
N GLN A 182 6.74 -8.53 -5.66
CA GLN A 182 7.19 -8.09 -4.34
C GLN A 182 6.13 -7.28 -3.60
N GLU A 183 5.47 -6.33 -4.25
CA GLU A 183 4.43 -5.52 -3.61
C GLU A 183 3.15 -6.31 -3.33
N LEU A 184 2.77 -7.24 -4.21
CA LEU A 184 1.66 -8.16 -3.94
C LEU A 184 1.95 -9.05 -2.73
N LEU A 185 3.17 -9.57 -2.60
CA LEU A 185 3.58 -10.35 -1.43
C LEU A 185 3.55 -9.52 -0.15
N LYS A 186 4.03 -8.27 -0.18
CA LYS A 186 3.95 -7.36 0.97
C LYS A 186 2.51 -7.08 1.39
N ARG A 187 1.60 -6.91 0.44
CA ARG A 187 0.18 -6.75 0.75
C ARG A 187 -0.38 -8.03 1.35
N TRP A 188 -0.10 -9.17 0.74
CA TRP A 188 -0.60 -10.46 1.17
C TRP A 188 -0.14 -10.80 2.60
N SER A 189 1.12 -10.53 2.95
CA SER A 189 1.63 -10.75 4.31
C SER A 189 0.90 -9.87 5.34
N LYS A 190 0.67 -8.58 5.05
CA LYS A 190 -0.10 -7.68 5.91
C LYS A 190 -1.55 -8.17 6.10
N VAL A 191 -2.22 -8.57 5.02
CA VAL A 191 -3.60 -9.06 5.07
C VAL A 191 -3.69 -10.38 5.88
N SER A 192 -2.73 -11.28 5.69
CA SER A 192 -2.66 -12.54 6.45
C SER A 192 -2.46 -12.29 7.95
N LEU A 193 -1.59 -11.35 8.32
CA LEU A 193 -1.40 -10.95 9.72
C LEU A 193 -2.67 -10.38 10.35
N ILE A 194 -3.39 -9.51 9.62
CA ILE A 194 -4.66 -8.95 10.09
C ILE A 194 -5.67 -10.08 10.30
N SER A 195 -5.81 -10.98 9.34
CA SER A 195 -6.72 -12.13 9.45
C SER A 195 -6.39 -13.04 10.64
N ALA A 196 -5.10 -13.27 10.92
CA ALA A 196 -4.67 -14.04 12.08
C ALA A 196 -5.01 -13.35 13.42
N VAL A 197 -4.83 -12.03 13.48
CA VAL A 197 -5.21 -11.22 14.66
C VAL A 197 -6.73 -11.24 14.86
N GLU A 198 -7.50 -11.07 13.80
CA GLU A 198 -8.96 -11.14 13.82
C GLU A 198 -9.46 -12.51 14.31
N ALA A 199 -8.88 -13.60 13.79
CA ALA A 199 -9.20 -14.96 14.24
C ALA A 199 -8.86 -15.17 15.73
N GLY A 200 -7.72 -14.68 16.20
CA GLY A 200 -7.34 -14.73 17.61
C GLY A 200 -8.29 -13.93 18.51
N LEU A 201 -8.73 -12.74 18.07
CA LEU A 201 -9.73 -11.93 18.77
C LEU A 201 -11.10 -12.63 18.81
N ASP A 202 -11.50 -13.30 17.75
CA ASP A 202 -12.77 -14.05 17.72
C ASP A 202 -12.75 -15.21 18.73
N VAL A 203 -11.65 -15.96 18.82
CA VAL A 203 -11.44 -17.00 19.84
C VAL A 203 -11.52 -16.43 21.25
N LEU A 204 -10.84 -15.29 21.52
CA LEU A 204 -10.90 -14.62 22.82
C LEU A 204 -12.32 -14.14 23.15
N SER A 205 -13.02 -13.57 22.19
CA SER A 205 -14.41 -13.12 22.32
C SER A 205 -15.35 -14.28 22.66
N GLN A 206 -15.22 -15.41 21.97
CA GLN A 206 -15.98 -16.62 22.24
C GLN A 206 -15.68 -17.18 23.65
N SER A 207 -14.41 -17.17 24.07
CA SER A 207 -14.01 -17.61 25.41
C SER A 207 -14.57 -16.71 26.52
N VAL A 208 -14.56 -15.39 26.35
CA VAL A 208 -15.15 -14.45 27.32
C VAL A 208 -16.67 -14.63 27.41
N ARG A 209 -17.35 -14.81 26.28
CA ARG A 209 -18.79 -15.12 26.25
C ARG A 209 -19.08 -16.42 27.01
N HIS A 210 -18.33 -17.48 26.74
CA HIS A 210 -18.51 -18.78 27.40
C HIS A 210 -18.25 -18.72 28.91
N ASN A 211 -17.18 -18.05 29.36
CA ASN A 211 -16.86 -17.92 30.79
C ASN A 211 -17.88 -17.05 31.55
N SER A 212 -18.46 -16.03 30.90
CA SER A 212 -19.52 -15.22 31.53
C SER A 212 -20.83 -16.00 31.76
N TRP A 213 -21.03 -17.11 31.04
CA TRP A 213 -22.22 -17.97 31.18
C TRP A 213 -21.97 -19.17 32.11
N SER A 214 -20.72 -19.61 32.29
CA SER A 214 -20.40 -20.75 33.16
C SER A 214 -20.17 -20.39 34.63
N GLU A 215 -19.93 -19.12 34.96
CA GLU A 215 -19.71 -18.64 36.36
C GLU A 215 -20.99 -18.23 37.09
N PHE A 216 -22.16 -18.17 36.42
CA PHE A 216 -23.43 -17.98 37.11
C PHE A 216 -23.96 -19.32 37.57
N ASP A 217 -23.58 -19.68 38.80
CA ASP A 217 -24.10 -20.82 39.53
C ASP A 217 -25.64 -20.79 39.49
N ASP A 218 -26.21 -21.84 38.90
CA ASP A 218 -27.59 -21.99 38.44
C ASP A 218 -28.64 -21.99 39.59
N SER A 219 -28.17 -21.75 40.82
CA SER A 219 -28.92 -21.72 42.07
C SER A 219 -29.41 -20.32 42.45
N LEU A 220 -28.61 -19.26 42.21
CA LEU A 220 -28.95 -17.88 42.59
C LEU A 220 -29.97 -17.23 41.62
N LEU A 221 -29.94 -17.62 40.35
CA LEU A 221 -30.89 -17.17 39.32
C LEU A 221 -32.28 -17.80 39.48
N LYS A 222 -32.36 -19.07 39.92
CA LYS A 222 -33.63 -19.78 40.13
C LYS A 222 -34.44 -19.21 41.30
N GLU A 223 -33.80 -18.58 42.27
CA GLU A 223 -34.48 -18.02 43.44
C GLU A 223 -35.03 -16.60 43.18
N GLN A 224 -34.35 -15.80 42.33
CA GLN A 224 -34.78 -14.45 41.94
C GLN A 224 -35.87 -14.44 40.85
N LEU A 225 -35.99 -15.50 40.04
CA LEU A 225 -37.00 -15.64 38.97
C LEU A 225 -38.42 -15.95 39.46
N LYS A 226 -38.63 -16.13 40.77
CA LYS A 226 -39.96 -16.40 41.36
C LYS A 226 -40.79 -15.15 41.62
N HIS A 227 -40.24 -13.94 41.47
CA HIS A 227 -41.01 -12.70 41.56
C HIS A 227 -41.09 -12.00 40.19
N GLU A 228 -42.33 -11.73 39.79
CA GLU A 228 -42.79 -11.31 38.47
C GLU A 228 -42.02 -10.13 37.82
N ASN A 229 -41.89 -10.25 36.48
CA ASN A 229 -41.56 -9.26 35.44
C ASN A 229 -40.16 -9.35 34.83
N ALA A 230 -40.07 -10.22 33.80
CA ALA A 230 -38.85 -10.70 33.16
C ALA A 230 -38.20 -9.86 32.02
N PRO A 231 -38.65 -8.65 31.58
CA PRO A 231 -37.87 -7.87 30.61
C PRO A 231 -36.94 -6.82 31.21
N GLU A 232 -37.35 -6.09 32.26
CA GLU A 232 -36.56 -4.97 32.83
C GLU A 232 -35.42 -5.43 33.75
N ILE A 233 -35.55 -6.62 34.35
CA ILE A 233 -34.56 -7.17 35.28
C ILE A 233 -33.25 -7.52 34.56
N VAL A 234 -33.32 -7.92 33.27
CA VAL A 234 -32.15 -8.32 32.49
C VAL A 234 -31.27 -7.11 32.15
N GLU A 235 -31.85 -6.00 31.71
CA GLU A 235 -31.08 -4.77 31.43
C GLU A 235 -30.53 -4.14 32.70
N TRP A 236 -31.31 -4.14 33.79
CA TRP A 236 -30.85 -3.64 35.09
C TRP A 236 -29.71 -4.48 35.68
N LEU A 237 -29.78 -5.81 35.58
CA LEU A 237 -28.70 -6.71 36.02
C LEU A 237 -27.45 -6.57 35.16
N VAL A 238 -27.58 -6.43 33.83
CA VAL A 238 -26.43 -6.21 32.94
C VAL A 238 -25.74 -4.89 33.29
N GLY A 239 -26.49 -3.82 33.54
CA GLY A 239 -25.97 -2.52 33.98
C GLY A 239 -25.32 -2.55 35.37
N TYR A 240 -25.95 -3.23 36.33
CA TYR A 240 -25.43 -3.37 37.70
C TYR A 240 -24.16 -4.24 37.76
N LEU A 241 -24.10 -5.31 36.96
CA LEU A 241 -22.95 -6.21 36.87
C LEU A 241 -21.75 -5.55 36.16
N THR A 242 -21.99 -4.78 35.10
CA THR A 242 -20.91 -4.01 34.46
C THR A 242 -20.36 -2.93 35.38
N TRP A 243 -21.22 -2.25 36.13
CA TRP A 243 -20.83 -1.24 37.12
C TRP A 243 -19.99 -1.82 38.26
N ASN A 244 -20.42 -2.94 38.86
CA ASN A 244 -19.68 -3.57 39.96
C ASN A 244 -18.34 -4.16 39.51
N ARG A 245 -18.25 -4.67 38.28
CA ARG A 245 -17.00 -5.17 37.71
C ARG A 245 -16.01 -4.03 37.42
N TRP A 246 -16.51 -2.87 37.00
CA TRP A 246 -15.71 -1.64 36.86
C TRP A 246 -15.26 -1.09 38.21
N LYS A 247 -16.13 -1.12 39.23
CA LYS A 247 -15.79 -0.69 40.59
C LYS A 247 -14.76 -1.60 41.24
N SER A 248 -14.88 -2.92 41.08
CA SER A 248 -13.94 -3.91 41.62
C SER A 248 -12.53 -3.79 41.02
N LYS A 249 -12.40 -3.42 39.74
CA LYS A 249 -11.09 -3.25 39.07
C LYS A 249 -10.41 -1.90 39.32
N ASN A 250 -11.12 -0.91 39.87
CA ASN A 250 -10.56 0.43 40.13
C ASN A 250 -10.16 0.67 41.60
N VAL A 251 -10.35 -0.28 42.52
CA VAL A 251 -9.96 -0.11 43.94
C VAL A 251 -8.53 -0.60 44.21
N SER A 252 -7.82 -1.17 43.23
CA SER A 252 -6.42 -1.61 43.39
C SER A 252 -5.37 -0.59 42.93
N TYR A 253 -5.75 0.65 42.64
CA TYR A 253 -4.82 1.73 42.24
C TYR A 253 -4.60 2.81 43.31
N PHE A 254 -5.16 2.65 44.52
CA PHE A 254 -4.86 3.53 45.67
C PHE A 254 -4.67 2.72 46.97
N SER A 255 -3.65 1.89 46.99
CA SER A 255 -2.99 1.41 48.21
C SER A 255 -1.51 1.19 47.93
#